data_AF-A0A239L3S8-F1
#
_entry.id   AF-A0A239L3S8-F1
#
_cell.length_a   1.000
_cell.length_b   1.000
_cell.length_c   1.000
_cell.angle_alpha   90.00
_cell.angle_beta   90.00
_cell.angle_gamma   90.00
#
_symmetry.space_group_name_H-M   'P 1'
#
loop_
_entity.id
_entity.type
_entity.pdbx_description
1 polymer ?
#
loop_
_entity_poly.entity_id
_entity_poly.type
_entity_poly.pdbx_seq_one_letter_code
_entity_poly.pdbx_strand_id
1 'polypeptide(L)'
;MTTTTRLTALAAPLLMLFYGINRYVDGLDGDRGNGIAWDLGHTTFFFAFVLFAVLAVSLHRVVPVPERWQRHLRDGALAAALVGAAAFLWVTLTDLVPAIPIGLPDWALVALPALFQVGMLTLLGQLVAARRLPIWSPLVMLFGFMLIVVNLDLLPFASVVILAGLFPLSSGLRRPVGP
;
A
#
# COMPACT_ATOMS: atom_id res chain seq x y z
N MET A 1 17.46 1.27 7.86
CA MET A 1 16.58 1.09 6.68
C MET A 1 17.31 1.58 5.45
N THR A 2 17.10 0.97 4.28
CA THR A 2 17.72 1.42 3.04
C THR A 2 17.08 2.71 2.55
N THR A 3 17.76 3.48 1.70
CA THR A 3 17.19 4.68 1.07
C THR A 3 15.91 4.35 0.31
N THR A 4 15.87 3.22 -0.40
CA THR A 4 14.68 2.73 -1.12
C THR A 4 13.49 2.57 -0.18
N THR A 5 13.65 1.86 0.95
CA THR A 5 12.56 1.69 1.93
C THR A 5 12.02 3.02 2.43
N ARG A 6 12.91 3.97 2.75
CA ARG A 6 12.51 5.28 3.28
C ARG A 6 11.72 6.08 2.23
N LEU A 7 12.20 6.10 1.00
CA LEU A 7 11.57 6.84 -0.09
C LEU A 7 10.22 6.24 -0.45
N THR A 8 10.12 4.92 -0.61
CA THR A 8 8.85 4.29 -0.98
C THR A 8 7.81 4.36 0.15
N ALA A 9 8.24 4.25 1.41
CA ALA A 9 7.35 4.41 2.58
C ALA A 9 6.75 5.82 2.70
N LEU A 10 7.40 6.84 2.14
CA LEU A 10 6.88 8.21 2.08
C LEU A 10 6.11 8.48 0.78
N ALA A 11 6.72 8.19 -0.36
CA ALA A 11 6.20 8.57 -1.67
C ALA A 11 4.93 7.80 -2.04
N ALA A 12 4.83 6.50 -1.72
CA ALA A 12 3.64 5.71 -2.05
C ALA A 12 2.35 6.26 -1.41
N PRO A 13 2.26 6.48 -0.09
CA PRO A 13 1.06 7.06 0.50
C PRO A 13 0.86 8.54 0.15
N LEU A 14 1.90 9.31 -0.20
CA LEU A 14 1.74 10.68 -0.70
C LEU A 14 1.11 10.72 -2.10
N LEU A 15 1.50 9.80 -2.98
CA LEU A 15 0.85 9.64 -4.29
C LEU A 15 -0.60 9.15 -4.14
N MET A 16 -0.84 8.23 -3.20
CA MET A 16 -2.20 7.79 -2.87
C MET A 16 -3.06 8.91 -2.28
N LEU A 17 -2.47 9.81 -1.48
CA LEU A 17 -3.14 11.02 -0.99
C LEU A 17 -3.53 11.93 -2.15
N PHE A 18 -2.61 12.15 -3.10
CA PHE A 18 -2.90 12.94 -4.29
C PHE A 18 -4.03 12.33 -5.12
N TYR A 19 -4.04 11.00 -5.29
CA TYR A 19 -5.18 10.29 -5.88
C TYR A 19 -6.48 10.55 -5.13
N GLY A 20 -6.50 10.38 -3.80
CA GLY A 20 -7.69 10.59 -2.98
C GLY A 20 -8.24 12.02 -3.10
N ILE A 21 -7.36 13.03 -3.15
CA ILE A 21 -7.76 14.43 -3.36
C ILE A 21 -8.40 14.60 -4.73
N ASN A 22 -7.77 14.08 -5.79
CA ASN A 22 -8.31 14.16 -7.15
C ASN A 22 -9.64 13.40 -7.28
N ARG A 23 -9.79 12.25 -6.63
CA ARG A 23 -11.05 11.50 -6.57
C ARG A 23 -12.17 12.32 -5.94
N TYR A 24 -11.86 13.09 -4.90
CA TYR A 24 -12.84 13.97 -4.26
C TYR A 24 -13.22 15.12 -5.20
N VAL A 25 -12.24 15.75 -5.84
CA VAL A 25 -12.45 16.84 -6.82
C VAL A 25 -13.26 16.36 -8.03
N ASP A 26 -12.94 15.19 -8.57
CA ASP A 26 -13.62 14.55 -9.68
C ASP A 26 -15.11 14.37 -9.39
N GLY A 27 -15.47 14.01 -8.16
CA GLY A 27 -16.88 13.80 -7.77
C GLY A 27 -17.65 15.05 -7.34
N LEU A 28 -17.08 16.26 -7.41
CA LEU A 28 -17.74 17.48 -6.90
C LEU A 28 -18.94 17.94 -7.72
N ASP A 29 -18.95 17.64 -9.02
CA ASP A 29 -20.06 17.96 -9.92
C ASP A 29 -21.11 16.84 -10.00
N GLY A 30 -20.89 15.73 -9.27
CA GLY A 30 -21.77 14.57 -9.22
C GLY A 30 -21.53 13.57 -10.35
N ASP A 31 -20.62 13.85 -11.29
CA ASP A 31 -20.15 12.89 -12.28
C ASP A 31 -18.78 12.34 -11.84
N ARG A 32 -18.41 11.15 -12.29
CA ARG A 32 -17.08 10.57 -12.03
C ARG A 32 -16.65 9.78 -13.25
N GLY A 33 -15.35 9.68 -13.47
CA GLY A 33 -14.83 8.87 -14.58
C GLY A 33 -14.44 9.68 -15.82
N ASN A 34 -14.31 11.00 -15.70
CA ASN A 34 -13.99 11.85 -16.84
C ASN A 34 -13.01 12.97 -16.48
N GLY A 35 -12.30 13.47 -17.50
CA GLY A 35 -11.47 14.67 -17.37
C GLY A 35 -10.15 14.48 -16.61
N ILE A 36 -9.51 15.62 -16.35
CA ILE A 36 -8.11 15.66 -15.88
C ILE A 36 -7.95 15.20 -14.43
N ALA A 37 -8.96 15.40 -13.58
CA ALA A 37 -8.92 14.97 -12.19
C ALA A 37 -8.89 13.44 -12.10
N TRP A 38 -9.78 12.76 -12.85
CA TRP A 38 -9.74 11.32 -13.03
C TRP A 38 -8.38 10.81 -13.49
N ASP A 39 -7.85 11.35 -14.60
CA ASP A 39 -6.61 10.87 -15.22
C ASP A 39 -5.38 11.07 -14.32
N LEU A 40 -5.24 12.26 -13.71
CA LEU A 40 -4.15 12.55 -12.78
C LEU A 40 -4.26 11.69 -11.52
N GLY A 41 -5.49 11.50 -11.02
CA GLY A 41 -5.76 10.63 -9.90
C GLY A 41 -5.29 9.20 -10.17
N HIS A 42 -5.80 8.56 -11.22
CA HIS A 42 -5.47 7.16 -11.51
C HIS A 42 -4.01 6.98 -11.91
N THR A 43 -3.40 7.95 -12.61
CA THR A 43 -1.97 7.92 -12.92
C THR A 43 -1.12 7.91 -11.64
N THR A 44 -1.42 8.78 -10.68
CA THR A 44 -0.68 8.80 -9.41
C THR A 44 -0.95 7.58 -8.55
N PHE A 45 -2.18 7.05 -8.56
CA PHE A 45 -2.52 5.81 -7.88
C PHE A 45 -1.77 4.60 -8.45
N PHE A 46 -1.63 4.54 -9.78
CA PHE A 46 -0.84 3.51 -10.46
C PHE A 46 0.61 3.55 -9.97
N PHE A 47 1.24 4.72 -9.98
CA PHE A 47 2.61 4.86 -9.47
C PHE A 47 2.71 4.60 -7.96
N ALA A 48 1.69 4.95 -7.17
CA ALA A 48 1.64 4.61 -5.74
C ALA A 48 1.77 3.08 -5.54
N PHE A 49 1.04 2.28 -6.32
CA PHE A 49 1.09 0.83 -6.22
C PHE A 49 2.37 0.21 -6.74
N VAL A 50 3.01 0.80 -7.76
CA VAL A 50 4.39 0.44 -8.13
C VAL A 50 5.33 0.65 -6.94
N LEU A 51 5.26 1.80 -6.27
CA LEU A 51 6.12 2.09 -5.12
C LEU A 51 5.79 1.21 -3.90
N PHE A 52 4.52 0.88 -3.67
CA PHE A 52 4.15 -0.08 -2.64
C PHE A 52 4.67 -1.50 -2.93
N ALA A 53 4.66 -1.95 -4.19
CA ALA A 53 5.28 -3.21 -4.57
C ALA A 53 6.80 -3.20 -4.32
N VAL A 54 7.49 -2.10 -4.67
CA VAL A 54 8.92 -1.92 -4.37
C VAL A 54 9.17 -1.87 -2.86
N LEU A 55 8.27 -1.27 -2.08
CA LEU A 55 8.33 -1.28 -0.62
C LEU A 55 8.21 -2.71 -0.09
N ALA A 56 7.25 -3.51 -0.56
CA ALA A 56 7.08 -4.91 -0.16
C ALA A 56 8.35 -5.74 -0.40
N VAL A 57 8.96 -5.61 -1.60
CA VAL A 57 10.25 -6.25 -1.92
C VAL A 57 11.37 -5.78 -0.98
N SER A 58 11.41 -4.48 -0.68
CA SER A 58 12.43 -3.91 0.20
C SER A 58 12.27 -4.39 1.64
N LEU A 59 11.02 -4.51 2.14
CA LEU A 59 10.72 -5.05 3.47
C LEU A 59 11.09 -6.53 3.55
N HIS A 60 10.71 -7.33 2.56
CA HIS A 60 11.08 -8.75 2.47
C HIS A 60 12.59 -8.98 2.63
N ARG A 61 13.42 -8.13 2.02
CA ARG A 61 14.88 -8.22 2.12
C ARG A 61 15.44 -7.94 3.52
N VAL A 62 14.71 -7.23 4.38
CA VAL A 62 15.17 -6.83 5.72
C VAL A 62 14.47 -7.54 6.86
N VAL A 63 13.39 -8.29 6.59
CA VAL A 63 12.72 -9.16 7.58
C VAL A 63 13.68 -10.28 8.02
N PRO A 64 14.04 -10.36 9.31
CA PRO A 64 14.84 -11.46 9.82
C PRO A 64 14.06 -12.78 9.81
N VAL A 65 14.72 -13.88 9.47
CA VAL A 65 14.13 -15.22 9.36
C VAL A 65 14.97 -16.27 10.11
N PRO A 66 14.97 -16.26 11.46
CA PRO A 66 15.72 -17.26 12.24
C PRO A 66 15.20 -18.68 12.02
N GLU A 67 13.90 -18.86 11.77
CA GLU A 67 13.28 -20.19 11.62
C GLU A 67 12.72 -20.44 10.20
N ARG A 68 12.60 -21.73 9.83
CA ARG A 68 12.13 -22.14 8.49
C ARG A 68 10.69 -21.68 8.19
N TRP A 69 9.76 -21.79 9.14
CA TRP A 69 8.37 -21.38 8.92
C TRP A 69 8.25 -19.86 8.69
N GLN A 70 9.08 -19.05 9.35
CA GLN A 70 9.12 -17.60 9.16
C GLN A 70 9.57 -17.22 7.75
N ARG A 71 10.45 -18.04 7.13
CA ARG A 71 10.84 -17.87 5.73
C ARG A 71 9.66 -18.09 4.79
N HIS A 72 8.91 -19.18 4.97
CA HIS A 72 7.71 -19.44 4.17
C HIS A 72 6.65 -18.36 4.34
N LEU A 73 6.41 -17.89 5.57
CA LEU A 73 5.51 -16.77 5.81
C LEU A 73 5.97 -15.48 5.14
N ARG A 74 7.27 -15.17 5.22
CA ARG A 74 7.83 -13.97 4.60
C ARG A 74 7.70 -14.02 3.07
N ASP A 75 8.02 -15.17 2.47
CA ASP A 75 7.96 -15.35 1.02
C ASP A 75 6.51 -15.36 0.53
N GLY A 76 5.59 -16.00 1.26
CA GLY A 76 4.15 -15.96 1.00
C GLY A 76 3.55 -14.57 1.17
N ALA A 77 4.00 -13.81 2.17
CA ALA A 77 3.59 -12.43 2.37
C ALA A 77 4.03 -11.51 1.22
N LEU A 78 5.26 -11.69 0.72
CA LEU A 78 5.72 -10.98 -0.47
C LEU A 78 4.88 -11.36 -1.70
N ALA A 79 4.62 -12.66 -1.91
CA ALA A 79 3.80 -13.11 -3.03
C ALA A 79 2.38 -12.50 -2.96
N ALA A 80 1.74 -12.55 -1.80
CA ALA A 80 0.44 -11.92 -1.57
C ALA A 80 0.48 -10.41 -1.84
N ALA A 81 1.50 -9.72 -1.33
CA ALA A 81 1.68 -8.29 -1.55
C ALA A 81 1.80 -7.94 -3.04
N LEU A 82 2.60 -8.70 -3.78
CA LEU A 82 2.82 -8.46 -5.22
C LEU A 82 1.60 -8.82 -6.07
N VAL A 83 0.91 -9.92 -5.76
CA VAL A 83 -0.34 -10.30 -6.45
C VAL A 83 -1.41 -9.23 -6.24
N GLY A 84 -1.59 -8.76 -5.00
CA GLY A 84 -2.55 -7.70 -4.73
C GLY A 84 -2.17 -6.36 -5.33
N ALA A 85 -0.88 -6.00 -5.32
CA ALA A 85 -0.42 -4.80 -6.00
C ALA A 85 -0.64 -4.89 -7.51
N ALA A 86 -0.38 -6.04 -8.13
CA ALA A 86 -0.67 -6.28 -9.54
C ALA A 86 -2.17 -6.16 -9.86
N ALA A 87 -3.04 -6.63 -8.97
CA ALA A 87 -4.48 -6.47 -9.12
C ALA A 87 -4.90 -4.99 -9.06
N PHE A 88 -4.39 -4.21 -8.10
CA PHE A 88 -4.64 -2.77 -8.07
C PHE A 88 -4.13 -2.07 -9.34
N LEU A 89 -2.92 -2.41 -9.81
CA LEU A 89 -2.37 -1.88 -11.06
C LEU A 89 -3.25 -2.23 -12.26
N TRP A 90 -3.77 -3.46 -12.31
CA TRP A 90 -4.66 -3.91 -13.37
C TRP A 90 -5.97 -3.11 -13.39
N VAL A 91 -6.67 -3.01 -12.26
CA VAL A 91 -7.91 -2.22 -12.17
C VAL A 91 -7.66 -0.76 -12.54
N THR A 92 -6.61 -0.17 -11.98
CA THR A 92 -6.25 1.24 -12.27
C THR A 92 -5.90 1.47 -13.74
N LEU A 93 -5.25 0.49 -14.38
CA LEU A 93 -4.95 0.56 -15.82
C LEU A 93 -6.22 0.51 -16.66
N THR A 94 -7.18 -0.34 -16.30
CA THR A 94 -8.47 -0.41 -17.02
C THR A 94 -9.34 0.82 -16.79
N ASP A 95 -9.19 1.48 -15.64
CA ASP A 95 -9.80 2.79 -15.36
C ASP A 95 -9.19 3.92 -16.22
N LEU A 96 -7.88 3.84 -16.48
CA LEU A 96 -7.15 4.79 -17.35
C LEU A 96 -7.37 4.53 -18.84
N VAL A 97 -7.63 3.28 -19.22
CA VAL A 97 -7.79 2.86 -20.62
C VAL A 97 -9.12 2.12 -20.76
N PRO A 98 -10.25 2.86 -20.89
CA PRO A 98 -11.59 2.26 -20.92
C PRO A 98 -11.83 1.25 -22.04
N ALA A 99 -10.97 1.26 -23.08
CA ALA A 99 -11.00 0.29 -24.16
C ALA A 99 -10.56 -1.13 -23.73
N ILE A 100 -9.89 -1.28 -22.59
CA ILE A 100 -9.45 -2.57 -22.05
C ILE A 100 -10.52 -3.07 -21.08
N PRO A 101 -11.21 -4.19 -21.37
CA PRO A 101 -12.15 -4.76 -20.43
C PRO A 101 -11.42 -5.35 -19.22
N ILE A 102 -11.96 -5.14 -18.03
CA ILE A 102 -11.36 -5.64 -16.78
C ILE A 102 -11.19 -7.16 -16.75
N GLY A 103 -12.12 -7.89 -17.37
CA GLY A 103 -12.00 -9.34 -17.62
C GLY A 103 -11.89 -10.23 -16.38
N LEU A 104 -12.17 -9.70 -15.19
CA LEU A 104 -12.11 -10.41 -13.91
C LEU A 104 -13.51 -10.54 -13.29
N PRO A 105 -13.82 -11.67 -12.65
CA PRO A 105 -15.07 -11.82 -11.91
C PRO A 105 -15.05 -10.97 -10.62
N ASP A 106 -16.23 -10.56 -10.15
CA ASP A 106 -16.40 -9.64 -9.00
C ASP A 106 -15.63 -10.08 -7.74
N TRP A 107 -15.66 -11.38 -7.43
CA TRP A 107 -14.94 -11.90 -6.26
C TRP A 107 -13.42 -11.68 -6.36
N ALA A 108 -12.86 -11.71 -7.58
CA ALA A 108 -11.43 -11.51 -7.81
C ALA A 108 -11.05 -10.03 -7.69
N LEU A 109 -11.96 -9.13 -8.09
CA LEU A 109 -11.81 -7.68 -7.90
C LEU A 109 -11.74 -7.28 -6.42
N VAL A 110 -12.32 -8.09 -5.53
CA VAL A 110 -12.24 -7.87 -4.08
C VAL A 110 -11.07 -8.65 -3.47
N ALA A 111 -10.96 -9.94 -3.79
CA ALA A 111 -10.02 -10.85 -3.13
C ALA A 111 -8.56 -10.55 -3.49
N LEU A 112 -8.26 -10.28 -4.77
CA LEU A 112 -6.87 -10.08 -5.19
C LEU A 112 -6.29 -8.81 -4.59
N PRO A 113 -6.94 -7.62 -4.66
CA PRO A 113 -6.44 -6.42 -3.98
C PRO A 113 -6.30 -6.60 -2.46
N ALA A 114 -7.17 -7.38 -1.80
CA ALA A 114 -7.05 -7.66 -0.36
C ALA A 114 -5.75 -8.40 0.00
N LEU A 115 -5.19 -9.22 -0.90
CA LEU A 115 -3.89 -9.87 -0.69
C LEU A 115 -2.75 -8.86 -0.48
N PHE A 116 -2.86 -7.66 -1.06
CA PHE A 116 -1.89 -6.60 -0.82
C PHE A 116 -1.83 -6.23 0.66
N GLN A 117 -3.01 -6.02 1.25
CA GLN A 117 -3.15 -5.62 2.65
C GLN A 117 -2.60 -6.70 3.57
N VAL A 118 -2.98 -7.97 3.33
CA VAL A 118 -2.50 -9.12 4.10
C VAL A 118 -0.99 -9.28 4.00
N GLY A 119 -0.44 -9.21 2.79
CA GLY A 119 1.00 -9.34 2.56
C GLY A 119 1.81 -8.24 3.26
N MET A 120 1.41 -6.98 3.10
CA MET A 120 2.07 -5.85 3.75
C MET A 120 1.99 -5.92 5.27
N LEU A 121 0.81 -6.20 5.83
CA LEU A 121 0.63 -6.31 7.28
C LEU A 121 1.44 -7.48 7.86
N THR A 122 1.56 -8.58 7.12
CA THR A 122 2.39 -9.72 7.54
C THR A 122 3.87 -9.34 7.58
N LEU A 123 4.40 -8.69 6.53
CA LEU A 123 5.80 -8.22 6.50
C LEU A 123 6.09 -7.23 7.64
N LEU A 124 5.18 -6.29 7.90
CA LEU A 124 5.31 -5.35 9.02
C LEU A 124 5.21 -6.07 10.36
N GLY A 125 4.29 -7.02 10.51
CA GLY A 125 4.14 -7.85 11.70
C GLY A 125 5.41 -8.65 12.01
N GLN A 126 6.08 -9.21 11.00
CA GLN A 126 7.37 -9.88 11.17
C GLN A 126 8.47 -8.91 11.63
N LEU A 127 8.47 -7.66 11.15
CA LEU A 127 9.39 -6.63 11.65
C LEU A 127 9.09 -6.24 13.11
N VAL A 128 7.81 -6.20 13.51
CA VAL A 128 7.41 -6.00 14.91
C VAL A 128 7.88 -7.15 15.78
N ALA A 129 7.65 -8.40 15.36
CA ALA A 129 8.12 -9.60 16.06
C ALA A 129 9.66 -9.60 16.22
N ALA A 130 10.38 -9.11 15.22
CA ALA A 130 11.82 -8.91 15.26
C ALA A 130 12.28 -7.65 16.02
N ARG A 131 11.36 -6.91 16.66
CA ARG A 131 11.61 -5.65 17.39
C ARG A 131 12.28 -4.56 16.54
N ARG A 132 12.04 -4.57 15.22
CA ARG A 132 12.54 -3.58 14.25
C ARG A 132 11.55 -2.45 13.96
N LEU A 133 10.31 -2.61 14.41
CA LEU A 133 9.19 -1.71 14.15
C LEU A 133 8.29 -1.69 15.40
N PRO A 134 7.69 -0.56 15.77
CA PRO A 134 6.70 -0.53 16.84
C PRO A 134 5.38 -1.21 16.42
N ILE A 135 4.68 -1.85 17.38
CA ILE A 135 3.42 -2.57 17.13
C ILE A 135 2.30 -1.68 16.57
N TRP A 136 2.31 -0.38 16.89
CA TRP A 136 1.29 0.54 16.39
C TRP A 136 1.39 0.74 14.88
N SER A 137 2.55 0.52 14.25
CA SER A 137 2.74 0.75 12.81
C SER A 137 1.80 -0.10 11.93
N PRO A 138 1.78 -1.45 12.03
CA PRO A 138 0.83 -2.26 11.28
C PRO A 138 -0.63 -2.03 11.72
N LEU A 139 -0.90 -1.69 12.99
CA LEU A 139 -2.26 -1.41 13.45
C LEU A 139 -2.82 -0.13 12.83
N VAL A 140 -2.01 0.92 12.77
CA VAL A 140 -2.37 2.19 12.11
C VAL A 140 -2.54 1.97 10.61
N MET A 141 -1.65 1.21 9.97
CA MET A 141 -1.82 0.87 8.54
C MET A 141 -3.10 0.06 8.27
N LEU A 142 -3.40 -0.93 9.12
CA LEU A 142 -4.65 -1.69 9.06
C LEU A 142 -5.87 -0.76 9.21
N PHE A 143 -5.85 0.17 10.17
CA PHE A 143 -6.91 1.14 10.35
C PHE A 143 -7.12 1.99 9.08
N GLY A 144 -6.03 2.44 8.44
CA GLY A 144 -6.10 3.15 7.16
C GLY A 144 -6.73 2.31 6.05
N PHE A 145 -6.41 1.01 5.95
CA PHE A 145 -7.08 0.12 5.00
C PHE A 145 -8.57 -0.05 5.31
N MET A 146 -8.96 -0.16 6.57
CA MET A 146 -10.37 -0.26 6.95
C MET A 146 -11.17 0.98 6.55
N LEU A 147 -10.58 2.18 6.59
CA LEU A 147 -11.24 3.39 6.09
C LEU A 147 -11.59 3.27 4.60
N ILE A 148 -10.69 2.71 3.78
CA ILE A 148 -10.91 2.49 2.35
C ILE A 148 -12.03 1.46 2.12
N VAL A 149 -12.08 0.40 2.93
CA VAL A 149 -13.13 -0.62 2.86
C VAL A 149 -14.49 -0.05 3.21
N VAL A 150 -14.56 0.82 4.22
CA VAL A 150 -15.82 1.47 4.63
C VAL A 150 -16.33 2.39 3.54
N ASN A 151 -15.46 3.25 2.99
CA ASN A 151 -15.81 4.14 1.90
C ASN A 151 -14.55 4.59 1.15
N LEU A 152 -14.51 4.36 -0.16
CA LEU A 152 -13.40 4.74 -1.01
C LEU A 152 -13.14 6.26 -1.00
N ASP A 153 -14.15 7.10 -0.76
CA ASP A 153 -13.99 8.55 -0.65
C ASP A 153 -13.22 8.98 0.61
N LEU A 154 -12.96 8.06 1.56
CA LEU A 154 -12.06 8.29 2.71
C LEU A 154 -10.57 8.14 2.35
N LEU A 155 -10.24 7.89 1.09
CA LEU A 155 -8.85 7.75 0.62
C LEU A 155 -7.88 8.84 1.06
N PRO A 156 -8.23 10.16 1.08
CA PRO A 156 -7.32 11.17 1.60
C PRO A 156 -6.93 10.91 3.06
N PHE A 157 -7.92 10.62 3.91
CA PHE A 157 -7.70 10.32 5.33
C PHE A 157 -6.95 9.00 5.51
N ALA A 158 -7.36 7.96 4.78
CA ALA A 158 -6.68 6.67 4.77
C ALA A 158 -5.21 6.80 4.38
N SER A 159 -4.88 7.65 3.41
CA SER A 159 -3.51 7.89 2.96
C SER A 159 -2.64 8.55 4.03
N VAL A 160 -3.19 9.52 4.77
CA VAL A 160 -2.50 10.14 5.91
C VAL A 160 -2.28 9.12 7.03
N VAL A 161 -3.30 8.30 7.33
CA VAL A 161 -3.19 7.24 8.33
C VAL A 161 -2.14 6.20 7.91
N ILE A 162 -2.14 5.74 6.66
CA ILE A 162 -1.16 4.79 6.14
C ILE A 162 0.25 5.40 6.15
N LEU A 163 0.41 6.68 5.79
CA LEU A 163 1.67 7.42 5.91
C LEU A 163 2.16 7.44 7.36
N ALA A 164 1.28 7.72 8.32
CA ALA A 164 1.62 7.68 9.74
C ALA A 164 2.06 6.28 10.17
N GLY A 165 1.33 5.24 9.74
CA GLY A 165 1.69 3.84 9.98
C GLY A 165 3.07 3.48 9.42
N LEU A 166 3.45 3.99 8.26
CA LEU A 166 4.74 3.74 7.62
C LEU A 166 5.87 4.68 8.07
N PHE A 167 5.56 5.73 8.83
CA PHE A 167 6.53 6.74 9.29
C PHE A 167 7.77 6.17 10.01
N PRO A 168 7.69 5.11 10.85
CA PRO A 168 8.89 4.53 11.48
C PRO A 168 9.92 4.00 10.47
N LEU A 169 9.48 3.61 9.26
CA LEU A 169 10.37 3.15 8.19
C LEU A 169 11.15 4.31 7.56
N SER A 170 10.60 5.52 7.56
CA SER A 170 11.20 6.71 6.94
C SER A 170 12.10 7.49 7.91
N SER A 171 11.80 7.46 9.20
CA SER A 171 12.56 8.18 10.24
C SER A 171 13.87 7.50 10.62
N GLY A 172 14.11 6.26 10.16
CA GLY A 172 15.35 5.54 10.41
C GLY A 172 15.65 5.46 11.89
N LEU A 173 14.78 4.77 12.66
CA LEU A 173 14.94 4.58 14.10
C LEU A 173 16.42 4.35 14.44
N ARG A 174 16.99 5.37 15.10
CA ARG A 174 18.38 5.42 15.54
C ARG A 174 18.68 4.15 16.33
N ARG A 175 19.89 3.60 16.15
CA ARG A 175 20.43 2.60 17.09
C ARG A 175 20.26 3.16 18.51
N PRO A 176 19.81 2.36 19.49
CA PRO A 176 20.01 2.73 20.88
C PRO A 176 21.50 3.01 21.04
N VAL A 177 21.87 4.21 21.49
CA VAL A 177 23.18 4.42 22.09
C VAL A 177 23.12 3.58 23.37
N GLY A 178 23.76 2.41 23.35
CA GLY A 178 23.94 1.62 24.56
C GLY A 178 24.81 2.41 25.56
N PRO A 179 24.64 2.17 26.87
CA PRO A 179 25.41 2.85 27.92
C PRO A 179 26.92 2.64 27.77
#